data_AF-A0A3N5E8P4-F1
#
_entry.id   AF-A0A3N5E8P4-F1
#
_cell.length_a   1.000
_cell.length_b   1.000
_cell.length_c   1.000
_cell.angle_alpha   90.00
_cell.angle_beta   90.00
_cell.angle_gamma   90.00
#
_symmetry.space_group_name_H-M   'P 1'
#
loop_
_entity.id
_entity.type
_entity.pdbx_description
1 polymer ?
#
loop_
_entity_poly.entity_id
_entity_poly.type
_entity_poly.pdbx_seq_one_letter_code
_entity_poly.pdbx_strand_id
1 'polypeptide(L)'
;PNVRRSVARAIGESKDGSAVQILVRLLNDSDWMVRMTAANAMGQLASARASAGPALMDRLGKERDALVFRTTMRALGDLLYVDAIPDLVKVLEVPSRETVDVAMQALYILTGEKFLRREDWVTWYKTRYPEWLAKRKAKFGPK
;
A
#
# COMPACT_ATOMS: atom_id res chain seq x y z
N PRO A 1 -16.23 -9.43 15.99
CA PRO A 1 -15.35 -8.40 15.37
C PRO A 1 -14.23 -7.93 16.31
N ASN A 2 -14.53 -7.59 17.56
CA ASN A 2 -13.56 -7.03 18.52
C ASN A 2 -12.32 -7.93 18.73
N VAL A 3 -12.51 -9.24 18.94
CA VAL A 3 -11.39 -10.19 19.09
C VAL A 3 -10.48 -10.21 17.85
N ARG A 4 -11.06 -10.29 16.64
CA ARG A 4 -10.28 -10.33 15.39
C ARG A 4 -9.51 -9.04 15.14
N ARG A 5 -10.08 -7.88 15.50
CA ARG A 5 -9.39 -6.58 15.46
C ARG A 5 -8.22 -6.56 16.44
N SER A 6 -8.41 -7.03 17.67
CA SER A 6 -7.34 -7.12 18.67
C SER A 6 -6.20 -8.03 18.20
N VAL A 7 -6.53 -9.16 17.57
CA VAL A 7 -5.52 -10.06 16.96
C VAL A 7 -4.74 -9.34 15.87
N ALA A 8 -5.42 -8.68 14.93
CA ALA A 8 -4.73 -7.93 13.86
C ALA A 8 -3.78 -6.87 14.41
N ARG A 9 -4.23 -6.11 15.42
CA ARG A 9 -3.42 -5.08 16.07
C ARG A 9 -2.20 -5.67 16.76
N ALA A 10 -2.38 -6.73 17.56
CA ALA A 10 -1.28 -7.38 18.29
C ALA A 10 -0.21 -7.91 17.33
N ILE A 11 -0.60 -8.45 16.17
CA ILE A 11 0.35 -8.91 15.15
C ILE A 11 1.17 -7.72 14.61
N GLY A 12 0.52 -6.61 14.25
CA GLY A 12 1.25 -5.42 13.77
C GLY A 12 2.23 -4.86 14.82
N GLU A 13 1.78 -4.75 16.07
CA GLU A 13 2.58 -4.25 17.20
C GLU A 13 3.77 -5.14 17.52
N SER A 14 3.65 -6.46 17.33
CA SER A 14 4.76 -7.40 17.52
C SER A 14 5.93 -7.14 16.58
N LYS A 15 5.68 -6.52 15.41
CA LYS A 15 6.63 -6.33 14.30
C LYS A 15 7.23 -7.65 13.76
N ASP A 16 6.69 -8.79 14.19
CA ASP A 16 7.08 -10.11 13.71
C ASP A 16 6.23 -10.50 12.49
N GLY A 17 6.92 -10.69 11.36
CA GLY A 17 6.32 -11.09 10.09
C GLY A 17 5.82 -12.53 10.07
N SER A 18 6.16 -13.36 11.06
CA SER A 18 5.79 -14.79 11.12
C SER A 18 4.28 -15.03 11.04
N ALA A 19 3.49 -14.09 11.58
CA ALA A 19 2.04 -14.16 11.61
C ALA A 19 1.33 -13.41 10.45
N VAL A 20 2.05 -12.96 9.42
CA VAL A 20 1.47 -12.17 8.30
C VAL A 20 0.32 -12.89 7.60
N GLN A 21 0.34 -14.22 7.51
CA GLN A 21 -0.71 -15.02 6.87
C GLN A 21 -2.07 -14.87 7.57
N ILE A 22 -2.08 -14.60 8.88
CA ILE A 22 -3.31 -14.30 9.62
C ILE A 22 -3.87 -12.96 9.13
N LEU A 23 -3.04 -11.95 8.99
CA LEU A 23 -3.45 -10.65 8.45
C LEU A 23 -3.98 -10.77 7.02
N VAL A 24 -3.37 -11.60 6.17
CA VAL A 24 -3.82 -11.86 4.79
C VAL A 24 -5.26 -12.37 4.77
N ARG A 25 -5.60 -13.27 5.69
CA ARG A 25 -6.99 -13.75 5.85
C ARG A 25 -7.92 -12.62 6.32
N LEU A 26 -7.47 -11.82 7.28
CA LEU A 26 -8.27 -10.71 7.85
C LEU A 26 -8.52 -9.55 6.87
N LEU A 27 -7.71 -9.40 5.80
CA LEU A 27 -8.01 -8.48 4.69
C LEU A 27 -9.30 -8.85 3.92
N ASN A 28 -9.81 -10.07 4.08
CA ASN A 28 -11.04 -10.54 3.46
C ASN A 28 -12.19 -10.67 4.45
N ASP A 29 -12.05 -10.11 5.65
CA ASP A 29 -13.11 -10.12 6.66
C ASP A 29 -14.35 -9.34 6.20
N SER A 30 -15.53 -9.80 6.60
CA SER A 30 -16.80 -9.12 6.31
C SER A 30 -16.88 -7.74 6.97
N ASP A 31 -16.24 -7.57 8.13
CA ASP A 31 -16.21 -6.31 8.86
C ASP A 31 -15.09 -5.39 8.33
N TRP A 32 -15.48 -4.21 7.83
CA TRP A 32 -14.54 -3.22 7.30
C TRP A 32 -13.51 -2.76 8.34
N MET A 33 -13.87 -2.69 9.63
CA MET A 33 -12.92 -2.32 10.68
C MET A 33 -11.85 -3.38 10.86
N VAL A 34 -12.19 -4.67 10.68
CA VAL A 34 -11.21 -5.76 10.72
C VAL A 34 -10.27 -5.64 9.52
N ARG A 35 -10.78 -5.43 8.31
CA ARG A 35 -9.97 -5.24 7.11
C ARG A 35 -9.03 -4.04 7.24
N MET A 36 -9.54 -2.90 7.71
CA MET A 36 -8.75 -1.69 7.98
C MET A 36 -7.62 -1.97 8.98
N THR A 37 -7.94 -2.64 10.09
CA THR A 37 -6.94 -2.97 11.13
C THR A 37 -5.87 -3.91 10.58
N ALA A 38 -6.26 -4.90 9.76
CA ALA A 38 -5.33 -5.83 9.12
C ALA A 38 -4.41 -5.12 8.12
N ALA A 39 -4.94 -4.22 7.28
CA ALA A 39 -4.14 -3.45 6.34
C ALA A 39 -3.13 -2.55 7.07
N ASN A 40 -3.56 -1.88 8.14
CA ASN A 40 -2.68 -1.05 8.96
C ASN A 40 -1.56 -1.88 9.63
N ALA A 41 -1.91 -3.03 10.19
CA ALA A 41 -0.93 -3.94 10.79
C ALA A 41 0.09 -4.45 9.76
N MET A 42 -0.35 -4.78 8.54
CA MET A 42 0.57 -5.17 7.46
C MET A 42 1.55 -4.07 7.09
N GLY A 43 1.13 -2.81 7.08
CA GLY A 43 2.01 -1.65 6.86
C GLY A 43 3.20 -1.61 7.82
N GLN A 44 3.04 -2.14 9.03
CA GLN A 44 4.06 -2.14 10.09
C GLN A 44 5.05 -3.32 9.97
N LEU A 45 4.76 -4.32 9.13
CA LEU A 45 5.54 -5.55 9.02
C LEU A 45 6.51 -5.51 7.83
N ALA A 46 7.55 -4.67 7.91
CA ALA A 46 8.56 -4.55 6.85
C ALA A 46 9.22 -5.89 6.49
N SER A 47 9.43 -6.77 7.47
CA SER A 47 10.00 -8.12 7.29
C SER A 47 9.10 -9.04 6.44
N ALA A 48 7.80 -8.77 6.38
CA ALA A 48 6.83 -9.57 5.64
C ALA A 48 6.39 -8.93 4.31
N ARG A 49 7.11 -7.91 3.84
CA ARG A 49 6.79 -7.16 2.61
C ARG A 49 6.44 -8.04 1.42
N ALA A 50 7.19 -9.13 1.19
CA ALA A 50 6.96 -10.03 0.06
C ALA A 50 5.59 -10.73 0.11
N SER A 51 5.06 -11.00 1.31
CA SER A 51 3.73 -11.59 1.49
C SER A 51 2.63 -10.52 1.61
N ALA A 52 2.91 -9.43 2.32
CA ALA A 52 1.95 -8.37 2.59
C ALA A 52 1.63 -7.52 1.35
N GLY A 53 2.64 -7.19 0.53
CA GLY A 53 2.47 -6.33 -0.64
C GLY A 53 1.42 -6.84 -1.63
N PRO A 54 1.55 -8.08 -2.17
CA PRO A 54 0.55 -8.64 -3.07
C PRO A 54 -0.85 -8.72 -2.47
N ALA A 55 -0.96 -9.05 -1.18
CA ALA A 55 -2.25 -9.14 -0.50
C ALA A 55 -2.94 -7.77 -0.34
N LEU A 56 -2.16 -6.72 -0.06
CA LEU A 56 -2.66 -5.34 -0.04
C LEU A 56 -3.06 -4.85 -1.43
N MET A 57 -2.32 -5.22 -2.48
CA MET A 57 -2.69 -4.90 -3.87
C MET A 57 -4.01 -5.56 -4.27
N ASP A 58 -4.18 -6.85 -3.97
CA ASP A 58 -5.45 -7.55 -4.16
C ASP A 58 -6.57 -6.86 -3.38
N ARG A 59 -6.35 -6.48 -2.12
CA ARG A 59 -7.36 -5.75 -1.35
C ARG A 59 -7.72 -4.41 -1.98
N LEU A 60 -6.73 -3.63 -2.42
CA LEU A 60 -6.91 -2.32 -3.03
C LEU A 60 -7.84 -2.40 -4.26
N GLY A 61 -7.66 -3.41 -5.12
CA GLY A 61 -8.42 -3.57 -6.36
C GLY A 61 -9.91 -3.89 -6.19
N LYS A 62 -10.34 -4.38 -5.02
CA LYS A 62 -11.74 -4.78 -4.75
C LYS A 62 -12.36 -4.07 -3.55
N GLU A 63 -11.64 -3.19 -2.86
CA GLU A 63 -12.18 -2.51 -1.68
C GLU A 63 -13.16 -1.41 -2.07
N ARG A 64 -14.27 -1.32 -1.32
CA ARG A 64 -15.34 -0.34 -1.53
C ARG A 64 -15.44 0.65 -0.38
N ASP A 65 -14.98 0.27 0.80
CA ASP A 65 -14.95 1.15 1.96
C ASP A 65 -13.78 2.14 1.83
N ALA A 66 -14.10 3.45 1.87
CA ALA A 66 -13.12 4.50 1.66
C ALA A 66 -12.00 4.52 2.71
N LEU A 67 -12.30 4.18 3.98
CA LEU A 67 -11.30 4.14 5.04
C LEU A 67 -10.34 2.96 4.87
N VAL A 68 -10.87 1.78 4.52
CA VAL A 68 -10.03 0.62 4.21
C VAL A 68 -9.18 0.88 2.97
N PHE A 69 -9.76 1.49 1.93
CA PHE A 69 -9.06 1.83 0.69
C PHE A 69 -7.87 2.76 0.95
N ARG A 70 -8.10 3.86 1.69
CA ARG A 70 -7.03 4.80 2.10
C ARG A 70 -5.96 4.13 2.96
N THR A 71 -6.38 3.32 3.93
CA THR A 71 -5.45 2.61 4.82
C THR A 71 -4.58 1.62 4.04
N THR A 72 -5.14 0.97 3.02
CA THR A 72 -4.41 0.05 2.14
C THR A 72 -3.34 0.77 1.33
N MET A 73 -3.67 1.93 0.74
CA MET A 73 -2.68 2.76 0.02
C MET A 73 -1.53 3.22 0.94
N ARG A 74 -1.87 3.69 2.15
CA ARG A 74 -0.85 4.06 3.15
C ARG A 74 0.05 2.87 3.48
N ALA A 75 -0.53 1.70 3.76
CA ALA A 75 0.22 0.50 4.11
C ALA A 75 1.17 0.05 2.99
N LEU A 76 0.81 0.23 1.72
CA LEU A 76 1.71 -0.03 0.59
C LEU A 76 2.92 0.92 0.58
N GLY A 77 2.70 2.20 0.92
CA GLY A 77 3.76 3.18 1.13
C GLY A 77 4.67 2.81 2.31
N ASP A 78 4.10 2.48 3.46
CA ASP A 78 4.83 2.09 4.68
C ASP A 78 5.69 0.82 4.47
N LEU A 79 5.19 -0.14 3.69
CA LEU A 79 5.95 -1.33 3.26
C LEU A 79 7.02 -1.04 2.20
N LEU A 80 7.06 0.20 1.69
CA LEU A 80 7.88 0.64 0.58
C LEU A 80 7.63 -0.17 -0.71
N TYR A 81 6.45 -0.77 -0.88
CA TYR A 81 6.12 -1.72 -1.95
C TYR A 81 6.04 -1.05 -3.34
N VAL A 82 7.18 -0.99 -4.03
CA VAL A 82 7.40 -0.27 -5.30
C VAL A 82 6.46 -0.73 -6.41
N ASP A 83 6.07 -2.00 -6.41
CA ASP A 83 5.19 -2.55 -7.45
C ASP A 83 3.76 -1.98 -7.36
N ALA A 84 3.42 -1.25 -6.29
CA ALA A 84 2.16 -0.51 -6.17
C ALA A 84 2.11 0.79 -6.99
N ILE A 85 3.25 1.31 -7.47
CA ILE A 85 3.31 2.62 -8.15
C ILE A 85 2.32 2.71 -9.32
N PRO A 86 2.24 1.75 -10.25
CA PRO A 86 1.30 1.82 -11.37
C PRO A 86 -0.15 2.00 -10.92
N ASP A 87 -0.60 1.25 -9.90
CA ASP A 87 -1.98 1.30 -9.44
C ASP A 87 -2.27 2.56 -8.62
N LEU A 88 -1.31 3.05 -7.83
CA LEU A 88 -1.43 4.35 -7.16
C LEU A 88 -1.52 5.50 -8.17
N VAL A 89 -0.81 5.43 -9.30
CA VAL A 89 -0.97 6.41 -10.39
C VAL A 89 -2.34 6.31 -11.05
N LYS A 90 -2.88 5.10 -11.27
CA LYS A 90 -4.26 4.95 -11.79
C LYS A 90 -5.30 5.60 -10.87
N VAL A 91 -5.11 5.53 -9.54
CA VAL A 91 -5.97 6.24 -8.57
C VAL A 91 -5.96 7.76 -8.80
N LEU A 92 -4.81 8.32 -9.19
CA LEU A 92 -4.72 9.75 -9.51
C LEU A 92 -5.41 10.12 -10.84
N GLU A 93 -5.55 9.19 -11.78
CA GLU A 93 -6.25 9.44 -13.05
C GLU A 93 -7.76 9.55 -12.84
N VAL A 94 -8.34 8.72 -11.97
CA VAL A 94 -9.78 8.73 -11.62
C VAL A 94 -9.97 8.98 -10.12
N PRO A 95 -9.73 10.21 -9.63
CA PRO A 95 -9.69 10.49 -8.21
C PRO A 95 -11.09 10.65 -7.61
N SER A 96 -11.24 10.16 -6.38
CA SER A 96 -12.25 10.68 -5.45
C SER A 96 -11.62 11.75 -4.55
N ARG A 97 -12.45 12.62 -3.95
CA ARG A 97 -11.96 13.68 -3.03
C ARG A 97 -11.03 13.17 -1.92
N GLU A 98 -11.15 11.91 -1.54
CA GLU A 98 -10.50 11.33 -0.36
C GLU A 98 -9.23 10.53 -0.68
N THR A 99 -8.94 10.28 -1.96
CA THR A 99 -7.90 9.33 -2.39
C THR A 99 -6.63 10.01 -2.92
N VAL A 100 -6.74 11.25 -3.42
CA VAL A 100 -5.63 11.99 -4.06
C VAL A 100 -4.45 12.17 -3.12
N ASP A 101 -4.67 12.75 -1.94
CA ASP A 101 -3.60 13.08 -1.00
C ASP A 101 -2.85 11.83 -0.54
N VAL A 102 -3.59 10.76 -0.28
CA VAL A 102 -3.02 9.48 0.19
C VAL A 102 -2.22 8.81 -0.92
N ALA A 103 -2.72 8.80 -2.15
CA ALA A 103 -2.00 8.24 -3.29
C ALA A 103 -0.72 9.04 -3.58
N MET A 104 -0.78 10.38 -3.58
CA MET A 104 0.41 11.22 -3.76
C MET A 104 1.44 11.05 -2.65
N GLN A 105 0.99 10.90 -1.38
CA GLN A 105 1.89 10.64 -0.26
C GLN A 105 2.57 9.27 -0.39
N ALA A 106 1.82 8.22 -0.72
CA ALA A 106 2.38 6.89 -0.93
C ALA A 106 3.38 6.92 -2.11
N LEU A 107 3.04 7.59 -3.21
CA LEU A 107 3.95 7.76 -4.34
C LEU A 107 5.24 8.50 -3.95
N TYR A 108 5.14 9.59 -3.18
CA TYR A 108 6.33 10.29 -2.65
C TYR A 108 7.22 9.36 -1.83
N ILE A 109 6.63 8.57 -0.93
CA ILE A 109 7.37 7.60 -0.11
C ILE A 109 8.06 6.53 -0.99
N LEU A 110 7.37 6.04 -2.03
CA LEU A 110 7.89 4.99 -2.90
C LEU A 110 8.96 5.47 -3.87
N THR A 111 8.81 6.68 -4.42
CA THR A 111 9.66 7.19 -5.50
C THR A 111 10.73 8.15 -5.03
N GLY A 112 10.50 8.87 -3.93
CA GLY A 112 11.26 10.04 -3.50
C GLY A 112 10.94 11.32 -4.28
N GLU A 113 10.09 11.24 -5.30
CA GLU A 113 9.69 12.38 -6.14
C GLU A 113 8.56 13.15 -5.47
N LYS A 114 8.60 14.48 -5.54
CA LYS A 114 7.58 15.34 -4.93
C LYS A 114 6.91 16.21 -5.98
N PHE A 115 5.63 15.97 -6.21
CA PHE A 115 4.79 16.82 -7.04
C PHE A 115 3.59 17.34 -6.24
N LEU A 116 3.24 18.61 -6.47
CA LEU A 116 2.11 19.26 -5.79
C LEU A 116 0.77 18.97 -6.47
N ARG A 117 0.79 18.62 -7.76
CA ARG A 117 -0.41 18.34 -8.56
C ARG A 117 -0.42 16.88 -8.98
N ARG A 118 -1.61 16.27 -9.00
CA ARG A 118 -1.78 14.89 -9.46
C ARG A 118 -1.43 14.72 -10.95
N GLU A 119 -1.63 15.76 -11.76
CA GLU A 119 -1.35 15.73 -13.20
C GLU A 119 0.16 15.62 -13.47
N ASP A 120 0.98 16.21 -12.60
CA ASP A 120 2.44 16.12 -12.68
C ASP A 120 2.92 14.70 -12.34
N TRP A 121 2.28 14.02 -11.38
CA TRP A 121 2.52 12.59 -11.10
C TRP A 121 2.19 11.71 -12.30
N VAL A 122 1.03 11.90 -12.92
CA VAL A 122 0.60 11.12 -14.10
C VAL A 122 1.56 11.37 -15.27
N THR A 123 1.98 12.61 -15.48
CA THR A 123 2.94 12.99 -16.53
C THR A 123 4.31 12.36 -16.28
N TRP A 124 4.81 12.45 -15.04
CA TRP A 124 6.06 11.80 -14.65
C TRP A 124 6.01 10.29 -14.86
N TYR A 125 4.90 9.64 -14.49
CA TYR A 125 4.73 8.20 -14.69
C TYR A 125 4.83 7.82 -16.18
N LYS A 126 4.22 8.61 -17.07
CA LYS A 126 4.24 8.33 -18.51
C LYS A 126 5.60 8.60 -19.17
N THR A 127 6.39 9.53 -18.62
CA THR A 127 7.60 10.04 -19.29
C THR A 127 8.92 9.62 -18.65
N ARG A 128 8.96 9.38 -17.34
CA ARG A 128 10.20 9.16 -16.57
C ARG A 128 10.22 7.88 -15.75
N TYR A 129 9.06 7.29 -15.44
CA TYR A 129 9.00 6.07 -14.63
C TYR A 129 9.79 4.87 -15.20
N PRO A 130 9.78 4.58 -16.52
CA PRO A 130 10.54 3.44 -17.05
C PRO A 130 12.05 3.55 -16.77
N GLU A 131 12.63 4.74 -16.99
CA GLU A 131 14.04 5.00 -16.67
C GLU A 131 14.32 4.97 -15.16
N TRP A 132 13.42 5.57 -14.37
CA TRP A 132 13.51 5.55 -12.92
C TRP A 132 13.52 4.11 -12.37
N LEU A 133 12.63 3.25 -12.88
CA LEU A 133 12.51 1.85 -12.48
C LEU A 133 13.77 1.07 -12.87
N ALA A 134 14.31 1.30 -14.08
CA ALA A 134 15.55 0.68 -14.53
C ALA A 134 16.73 1.04 -13.61
N LYS A 135 16.90 2.34 -13.30
CA LYS A 135 17.95 2.81 -12.38
C LYS A 135 17.80 2.21 -10.98
N ARG A 136 16.57 2.11 -10.47
CA ARG A 136 16.30 1.50 -9.17
C ARG A 136 16.65 0.01 -9.14
N LYS A 137 16.25 -0.75 -10.16
CA LYS A 137 16.58 -2.18 -10.28
C LYS A 137 18.09 -2.40 -10.40
N ALA A 138 18.80 -1.55 -11.14
CA ALA A 138 20.26 -1.62 -11.21
C ALA A 138 20.93 -1.38 -9.84
N LYS A 139 20.35 -0.51 -8.99
CA LYS A 139 20.90 -0.18 -7.67
C LYS A 139 20.54 -1.18 -6.57
N PHE A 140 19.34 -1.78 -6.63
CA PHE A 140 18.74 -2.56 -5.53
C PHE A 140 18.19 -3.93 -5.94
N GLY A 141 18.36 -4.35 -7.20
CA GLY A 141 17.96 -5.67 -7.67
C GLY A 141 18.81 -6.78 -7.02
N PRO A 142 18.36 -8.05 -7.08
CA PRO A 142 19.19 -9.17 -6.67
C PRO A 142 20.49 -9.17 -7.49
N LYS A 143 21.63 -9.33 -6.81
CA LYS A 143 22.93 -9.56 -7.45
C LYS A 143 22.93 -10.91 -8.15
#